data_AF-A0A838R145-F1
#
_entry.id   AF-A0A838R145-F1
#
_cell.length_a   1.000
_cell.length_b   1.000
_cell.length_c   1.000
_cell.angle_alpha   90.00
_cell.angle_beta   90.00
_cell.angle_gamma   90.00
#
_symmetry.space_group_name_H-M   'P 1'
#
loop_
_entity.id
_entity.type
_entity.pdbx_description
1 polymer ?
#
loop_
_entity_poly.entity_id
_entity_poly.type
_entity_poly.pdbx_seq_one_letter_code
_entity_poly.pdbx_strand_id
1 'polypeptide(L)'
;MKRHLAVLVVIIGSGITSQAIAQVGTPLFQENFDGLTLLPSVNIRSALNPTTEVVARADAPGTIPHQNAFTHTPPAGWVVHEDFDNFGNVDLLNLNHAPDDIVGNIGLGSKGLPGSGVDEWEGWSFADSDFWLVADTQGRQDFTNGLANHSTIAVADNDEYDDFGAGDDGLYYNTGMSSGSIAVAGKSNVNFTFDSSWRYEAFDEEGHKLLGNAQVNNQAAIIYASFDGAAPVQVTQWNSDTNDPNWKDHAHNETLTFPVPIPGGAQNMKLSFAYINAQNDWWWAIDNLKLQEGAAVPFWSEDFETVTLGPSVNERLSDTVFAPKATPDTVPKPNSFTHTPPANW
;
A
#
# COMPACT_ATOMS: atom_id res chain seq x y z
N MET A 1 -56.51 21.81 -17.26
CA MET A 1 -57.48 22.85 -17.67
C MET A 1 -57.61 23.84 -16.52
N LYS A 2 -57.18 25.10 -16.74
CA LYS A 2 -57.54 26.37 -16.06
C LYS A 2 -57.45 26.54 -14.51
N ARG A 3 -56.48 27.41 -14.15
CA ARG A 3 -56.54 28.61 -13.27
C ARG A 3 -56.40 28.49 -11.74
N HIS A 4 -55.34 29.15 -11.26
CA HIS A 4 -54.98 29.46 -9.88
C HIS A 4 -55.93 30.45 -9.20
N LEU A 5 -56.03 30.34 -7.87
CA LEU A 5 -56.44 31.42 -6.98
C LEU A 5 -55.41 31.52 -5.84
N ALA A 6 -54.47 32.45 -5.96
CA ALA A 6 -53.60 32.85 -4.86
C ALA A 6 -54.22 34.10 -4.21
N VAL A 7 -54.58 34.01 -2.94
CA VAL A 7 -55.05 35.17 -2.17
C VAL A 7 -53.83 35.87 -1.59
N LEU A 8 -53.56 37.06 -2.10
CA LEU A 8 -52.59 38.01 -1.56
C LEU A 8 -53.22 38.68 -0.33
N VAL A 9 -52.64 38.47 0.86
CA VAL A 9 -53.02 39.25 2.06
C VAL A 9 -52.00 40.37 2.25
N VAL A 10 -52.49 41.60 2.14
CA VAL A 10 -51.75 42.84 2.42
C VAL A 10 -51.65 43.03 3.94
N ILE A 11 -50.44 43.29 4.43
CA ILE A 11 -50.16 43.62 5.83
C ILE A 11 -50.31 45.13 6.02
N ILE A 12 -51.08 45.55 7.03
CA ILE A 12 -51.04 46.89 7.61
C ILE A 12 -50.82 46.75 9.13
N GLY A 13 -49.74 47.37 9.62
CA GLY A 13 -49.73 48.17 10.85
C GLY A 13 -49.63 47.48 12.23
N SER A 14 -48.41 47.50 12.77
CA SER A 14 -48.04 47.89 14.15
C SER A 14 -48.72 47.22 15.36
N GLY A 15 -47.96 46.35 16.05
CA GLY A 15 -48.22 45.94 17.43
C GLY A 15 -47.12 44.98 17.93
N ILE A 16 -46.42 45.35 18.99
CA ILE A 16 -45.35 44.57 19.61
C ILE A 16 -46.00 43.40 20.37
N THR A 17 -45.73 42.14 20.01
CA THR A 17 -45.64 40.98 20.94
C THR A 17 -45.24 39.69 20.22
N SER A 18 -44.26 38.99 20.80
CA SER A 18 -43.76 37.63 20.53
C SER A 18 -43.05 37.39 19.19
N GLN A 19 -41.81 36.90 19.27
CA GLN A 19 -41.21 36.15 18.17
C GLN A 19 -42.05 34.88 17.99
N ALA A 20 -42.98 34.89 17.04
CA ALA A 20 -43.49 33.66 16.49
C ALA A 20 -42.32 32.99 15.78
N ILE A 21 -41.76 31.94 16.38
CA ILE A 21 -40.92 30.98 15.67
C ILE A 21 -41.76 30.57 14.46
N ALA A 22 -41.26 30.81 13.25
CA ALA A 22 -41.88 30.31 12.04
C ALA A 22 -41.97 28.80 12.20
N GLN A 23 -43.17 28.29 12.46
CA GLN A 23 -43.43 26.87 12.47
C GLN A 23 -43.23 26.42 11.02
N VAL A 24 -42.08 25.78 10.75
CA VAL A 24 -41.84 25.11 9.48
C VAL A 24 -43.05 24.18 9.28
N GLY A 25 -43.81 24.43 8.21
CA GLY A 25 -45.10 23.76 8.01
C GLY A 25 -44.95 22.25 8.10
N THR A 26 -45.88 21.60 8.80
CA THR A 26 -45.93 20.14 8.88
C THR A 26 -46.01 19.57 7.46
N PRO A 27 -45.15 18.61 7.07
CA PRO A 27 -45.28 17.94 5.79
C PRO A 27 -46.69 17.36 5.64
N LEU A 28 -47.42 17.78 4.59
CA LEU A 28 -48.76 17.24 4.29
C LEU A 28 -48.70 15.83 3.71
N PHE A 29 -47.55 15.47 3.15
CA PHE A 29 -47.22 14.16 2.63
C PHE A 29 -45.70 13.98 2.68
N GLN A 30 -45.24 12.83 3.14
CA GLN A 30 -43.85 12.43 3.10
C GLN A 30 -43.79 10.96 2.70
N GLU A 31 -42.99 10.67 1.69
CA GLU A 31 -42.65 9.33 1.26
C GLU A 31 -41.15 9.34 0.98
N ASN A 32 -40.45 8.32 1.47
CA ASN A 32 -39.02 8.12 1.27
C ASN A 32 -38.71 6.84 0.48
N PHE A 33 -39.74 6.05 0.12
CA PHE A 33 -39.65 4.80 -0.64
C PHE A 33 -39.01 3.62 0.11
N ASP A 34 -38.64 3.79 1.38
CA ASP A 34 -38.02 2.74 2.19
C ASP A 34 -38.98 1.56 2.46
N GLY A 35 -40.29 1.76 2.29
CA GLY A 35 -41.32 0.73 2.43
C GLY A 35 -41.54 -0.13 1.18
N LEU A 36 -40.83 0.12 0.08
CA LEU A 36 -40.99 -0.64 -1.15
C LEU A 36 -40.34 -2.02 -1.07
N THR A 37 -41.08 -3.04 -1.51
CA THR A 37 -40.50 -4.37 -1.75
C THR A 37 -39.69 -4.35 -3.05
N LEU A 38 -38.39 -4.59 -2.92
CA LEU A 38 -37.49 -4.69 -4.06
C LEU A 38 -37.35 -6.14 -4.55
N LEU A 39 -37.26 -6.31 -5.86
CA LEU A 39 -37.03 -7.57 -6.55
C LEU A 39 -35.54 -7.78 -6.84
N PRO A 40 -35.09 -9.04 -7.05
CA PRO A 40 -33.73 -9.29 -7.49
C PRO A 40 -33.44 -8.70 -8.87
N SER A 41 -32.18 -8.34 -9.12
CA SER A 41 -31.72 -7.79 -10.39
C SER A 41 -31.87 -8.76 -11.57
N VAL A 42 -31.98 -8.21 -12.78
CA VAL A 42 -32.02 -9.01 -14.02
C VAL A 42 -30.64 -9.03 -14.69
N ASN A 43 -30.12 -7.85 -15.05
CA ASN A 43 -28.94 -7.70 -15.92
C ASN A 43 -27.65 -7.29 -15.20
N ILE A 44 -27.74 -6.76 -13.97
CA ILE A 44 -26.58 -6.44 -13.13
C ILE A 44 -26.49 -7.52 -12.07
N ARG A 45 -25.59 -8.48 -12.21
CA ARG A 45 -25.57 -9.73 -11.43
C ARG A 45 -24.29 -9.83 -10.60
N SER A 46 -24.25 -10.74 -9.63
CA SER A 46 -23.01 -11.14 -8.97
C SER A 46 -22.38 -12.32 -9.71
N ALA A 47 -21.09 -12.26 -10.01
CA ALA A 47 -20.30 -13.40 -10.45
C ALA A 47 -20.10 -14.39 -9.30
N LEU A 48 -20.17 -15.68 -9.62
CA LEU A 48 -19.82 -16.74 -8.67
C LEU A 48 -18.30 -16.89 -8.51
N ASN A 49 -17.55 -16.63 -9.58
CA ASN A 49 -16.08 -16.61 -9.59
C ASN A 49 -15.62 -15.29 -10.23
N PRO A 50 -15.51 -14.21 -9.45
CA PRO A 50 -15.00 -12.93 -9.92
C PRO A 50 -13.57 -13.04 -10.44
N THR A 51 -13.25 -12.34 -11.53
CA THR A 51 -11.90 -12.32 -12.14
C THR A 51 -11.49 -10.93 -12.63
N THR A 52 -12.27 -9.89 -12.29
CA THR A 52 -12.01 -8.53 -12.76
C THR A 52 -11.42 -7.75 -11.60
N GLU A 53 -10.15 -7.41 -11.71
CA GLU A 53 -9.42 -6.63 -10.71
C GLU A 53 -9.90 -5.19 -10.67
N VAL A 54 -9.99 -4.65 -9.46
CA VAL A 54 -10.37 -3.28 -9.14
C VAL A 54 -9.67 -2.83 -7.86
N VAL A 55 -9.13 -1.62 -7.87
CA VAL A 55 -8.67 -0.93 -6.66
C VAL A 55 -9.85 -0.23 -6.01
N ALA A 56 -10.20 -0.58 -4.77
CA ALA A 56 -11.37 -0.03 -4.09
C ALA A 56 -11.27 -0.13 -2.56
N ARG A 57 -12.04 0.68 -1.83
CA ARG A 57 -12.09 0.55 -0.37
C ARG A 57 -12.53 -0.85 0.05
N ALA A 58 -12.09 -1.29 1.23
CA ALA A 58 -12.48 -2.57 1.82
C ALA A 58 -14.01 -2.77 1.92
N ASP A 59 -14.76 -1.67 2.06
CA ASP A 59 -16.22 -1.64 2.19
C ASP A 59 -16.97 -1.42 0.87
N ALA A 60 -16.26 -1.36 -0.27
CA ALA A 60 -16.84 -1.06 -1.57
C ALA A 60 -17.89 -2.14 -1.96
N PRO A 61 -19.16 -1.76 -2.14
CA PRO A 61 -20.21 -2.73 -2.46
C PRO A 61 -19.93 -3.45 -3.79
N GLY A 62 -20.10 -4.77 -3.79
CA GLY A 62 -19.91 -5.59 -4.98
C GLY A 62 -18.46 -5.86 -5.35
N THR A 63 -17.58 -5.80 -4.36
CA THR A 63 -16.19 -6.25 -4.47
C THR A 63 -15.91 -7.31 -3.42
N ILE A 64 -15.00 -8.24 -3.71
CA ILE A 64 -14.52 -9.25 -2.77
C ILE A 64 -12.98 -9.22 -2.71
N PRO A 65 -12.37 -9.55 -1.57
CA PRO A 65 -10.93 -9.56 -1.46
C PRO A 65 -10.32 -10.85 -2.03
N HIS A 66 -9.09 -10.75 -2.54
CA HIS A 66 -8.21 -11.89 -2.73
C HIS A 66 -7.93 -12.53 -1.38
N GLN A 67 -7.93 -13.85 -1.32
CA GLN A 67 -7.60 -14.58 -0.09
C GLN A 67 -6.11 -14.89 -0.08
N ASN A 68 -5.49 -14.89 1.10
CA ASN A 68 -4.05 -15.16 1.28
C ASN A 68 -3.16 -14.23 0.44
N ALA A 69 -3.50 -12.94 0.42
CA ALA A 69 -2.86 -11.92 -0.40
C ALA A 69 -1.58 -11.36 0.25
N PHE A 70 -1.70 -10.84 1.48
CA PHE A 70 -0.59 -10.12 2.11
C PHE A 70 -0.71 -10.07 3.64
N THR A 71 0.34 -9.57 4.29
CA THR A 71 0.34 -9.17 5.70
C THR A 71 1.42 -8.12 5.97
N HIS A 72 1.16 -7.17 6.88
CA HIS A 72 2.21 -6.33 7.48
C HIS A 72 2.83 -6.95 8.74
N THR A 73 2.35 -8.13 9.17
CA THR A 73 2.96 -8.83 10.30
C THR A 73 4.21 -9.56 9.82
N PRO A 74 5.41 -9.12 10.18
CA PRO A 74 6.64 -9.73 9.69
C PRO A 74 6.91 -11.07 10.41
N PRO A 75 7.94 -11.85 9.99
CA PRO A 75 8.33 -13.05 10.70
C PRO A 75 8.67 -12.78 12.18
N ALA A 76 8.60 -13.81 13.00
CA ALA A 76 8.78 -13.65 14.45
C ALA A 76 10.09 -12.93 14.82
N GLY A 77 9.97 -11.81 15.53
CA GLY A 77 11.10 -10.99 16.00
C GLY A 77 11.56 -9.92 15.02
N TRP A 78 11.08 -9.92 13.79
CA TRP A 78 11.23 -8.81 12.86
C TRP A 78 10.33 -7.63 13.26
N VAL A 79 10.66 -6.45 12.72
CA VAL A 79 9.90 -5.21 12.91
C VAL A 79 9.84 -4.50 11.56
N VAL A 80 8.63 -4.09 11.14
CA VAL A 80 8.45 -3.11 10.06
C VAL A 80 8.41 -1.72 10.70
N HIS A 81 9.14 -0.79 10.09
CA HIS A 81 9.28 0.60 10.51
C HIS A 81 8.58 1.47 9.47
N GLU A 82 7.29 1.70 9.66
CA GLU A 82 6.50 2.58 8.79
C GLU A 82 6.80 4.08 9.03
N ASP A 83 7.39 4.41 10.19
CA ASP A 83 7.86 5.76 10.54
C ASP A 83 9.41 5.80 10.51
N PHE A 84 10.01 5.10 9.55
CA PHE A 84 11.46 4.91 9.49
C PHE A 84 12.19 6.25 9.33
N ASP A 85 13.05 6.59 10.29
CA ASP A 85 13.81 7.84 10.36
C ASP A 85 15.26 7.68 9.85
N ASN A 86 15.54 6.59 9.14
CA ASN A 86 16.87 6.18 8.68
C ASN A 86 17.97 6.32 9.73
N PHE A 87 17.65 5.95 10.97
CA PHE A 87 18.57 6.03 12.11
C PHE A 87 19.10 7.44 12.38
N GLY A 88 18.32 8.46 12.00
CA GLY A 88 18.67 9.87 12.16
C GLY A 88 19.48 10.46 11.01
N ASN A 89 19.77 9.72 9.94
CA ASN A 89 20.29 10.28 8.69
C ASN A 89 19.15 10.98 7.95
N VAL A 90 18.88 12.21 8.37
CA VAL A 90 17.74 13.00 7.92
C VAL A 90 18.20 14.41 7.63
N ASP A 91 17.92 14.87 6.42
CA ASP A 91 17.99 16.28 6.06
C ASP A 91 16.73 16.68 5.29
N LEU A 92 15.67 16.98 6.06
CA LEU A 92 14.33 17.27 5.53
C LEU A 92 14.29 18.49 4.61
N LEU A 93 15.31 19.34 4.60
CA LEU A 93 15.37 20.55 3.78
C LEU A 93 16.41 20.44 2.65
N ASN A 94 17.06 19.29 2.49
CA ASN A 94 18.16 19.12 1.56
C ASN A 94 17.70 18.94 0.12
N LEU A 95 18.01 19.93 -0.72
CA LEU A 95 17.90 19.83 -2.17
C LEU A 95 19.17 19.24 -2.81
N ASN A 96 20.07 18.61 -2.05
CA ASN A 96 21.28 17.97 -2.59
C ASN A 96 21.10 16.47 -2.91
N HIS A 97 19.93 15.89 -2.61
CA HIS A 97 19.55 14.51 -2.98
C HIS A 97 20.58 13.48 -2.51
N ALA A 98 21.18 13.73 -1.34
CA ALA A 98 22.13 12.80 -0.75
C ALA A 98 21.43 11.44 -0.57
N PRO A 99 21.96 10.35 -1.14
CA PRO A 99 21.23 9.09 -1.22
C PRO A 99 21.06 8.38 0.13
N ASP A 100 21.75 8.86 1.17
CA ASP A 100 21.71 8.37 2.55
C ASP A 100 20.82 9.18 3.50
N ASP A 101 20.40 10.39 3.11
CA ASP A 101 19.51 11.21 3.93
C ASP A 101 18.05 10.96 3.55
N ILE A 102 17.16 10.85 4.53
CA ILE A 102 15.73 11.06 4.28
C ILE A 102 15.50 12.54 3.98
N VAL A 103 14.82 12.81 2.86
CA VAL A 103 14.46 14.14 2.37
C VAL A 103 12.96 14.35 2.52
N GLY A 104 12.52 15.59 2.77
CA GLY A 104 11.10 15.98 2.75
C GLY A 104 10.28 15.57 3.99
N ASN A 105 10.10 14.28 4.23
CA ASN A 105 9.29 13.73 5.33
C ASN A 105 9.89 12.43 5.89
N ILE A 106 9.59 12.12 7.16
CA ILE A 106 9.83 10.80 7.74
C ILE A 106 8.60 9.93 7.48
N GLY A 107 8.81 8.65 7.20
CA GLY A 107 7.74 7.70 6.97
C GLY A 107 7.03 7.90 5.63
N LEU A 108 5.76 7.51 5.61
CA LEU A 108 4.90 7.49 4.43
C LEU A 108 3.82 8.57 4.54
N GLY A 109 3.48 9.22 3.43
CA GLY A 109 2.25 10.01 3.36
C GLY A 109 1.01 9.12 3.30
N SER A 110 -0.16 9.66 3.64
CA SER A 110 -1.46 8.95 3.71
C SER A 110 -1.55 7.68 4.57
N LYS A 111 -0.49 7.32 5.28
CA LYS A 111 -0.43 6.16 6.17
C LYS A 111 -1.67 6.00 7.07
N GLY A 112 -2.31 4.84 7.00
CA GLY A 112 -3.47 4.44 7.78
C GLY A 112 -4.74 5.24 7.49
N LEU A 113 -4.76 6.06 6.43
CA LEU A 113 -5.93 6.82 6.03
C LEU A 113 -6.86 5.94 5.19
N PRO A 114 -8.12 5.74 5.61
CA PRO A 114 -9.06 4.96 4.82
C PRO A 114 -9.32 5.65 3.46
N GLY A 115 -8.97 4.99 2.37
CA GLY A 115 -9.23 5.50 1.03
C GLY A 115 -8.12 6.33 0.40
N SER A 116 -6.89 6.27 0.91
CA SER A 116 -5.71 6.89 0.29
C SER A 116 -4.48 6.07 0.61
N GLY A 117 -3.67 5.76 -0.41
CA GLY A 117 -2.68 4.71 -0.30
C GLY A 117 -3.34 3.34 -0.44
N VAL A 118 -2.77 2.44 -1.26
CA VAL A 118 -3.18 1.04 -1.26
C VAL A 118 -2.67 0.39 0.03
N ASP A 119 -3.60 -0.03 0.89
CA ASP A 119 -3.33 -0.62 2.20
C ASP A 119 -2.28 -1.76 2.11
N GLU A 120 -2.33 -2.59 1.06
CA GLU A 120 -1.39 -3.69 0.83
C GLU A 120 0.07 -3.27 0.70
N TRP A 121 0.33 -2.04 0.26
CA TRP A 121 1.66 -1.54 -0.06
C TRP A 121 2.09 -0.39 0.87
N GLU A 122 1.45 -0.27 2.03
CA GLU A 122 1.82 0.67 3.09
C GLU A 122 3.14 0.24 3.77
N GLY A 123 4.26 0.69 3.22
CA GLY A 123 5.60 0.33 3.68
C GLY A 123 6.01 -1.08 3.24
N TRP A 124 6.88 -1.71 4.04
CA TRP A 124 7.24 -3.10 3.78
C TRP A 124 6.06 -4.02 4.08
N SER A 125 5.70 -4.82 3.09
CA SER A 125 4.66 -5.83 3.15
C SER A 125 5.21 -7.20 2.81
N PHE A 126 4.55 -8.24 3.33
CA PHE A 126 4.83 -9.63 2.98
C PHE A 126 3.65 -10.14 2.16
N ALA A 127 3.88 -10.39 0.87
CA ALA A 127 2.83 -10.67 -0.09
C ALA A 127 3.03 -12.04 -0.74
N ASP A 128 1.91 -12.72 -1.02
CA ASP A 128 1.91 -13.85 -1.93
C ASP A 128 2.39 -13.36 -3.30
N SER A 129 3.34 -14.10 -3.87
CA SER A 129 4.00 -13.71 -5.11
C SER A 129 3.03 -13.61 -6.29
N ASP A 130 1.97 -14.43 -6.34
CA ASP A 130 0.97 -14.32 -7.41
C ASP A 130 0.07 -13.11 -7.19
N PHE A 131 -0.31 -12.83 -5.95
CA PHE A 131 -1.09 -11.64 -5.61
C PHE A 131 -0.34 -10.36 -5.96
N TRP A 132 0.98 -10.29 -5.75
CA TRP A 132 1.76 -9.13 -6.17
C TRP A 132 1.66 -8.88 -7.69
N LEU A 133 1.56 -9.93 -8.50
CA LEU A 133 1.36 -9.81 -9.96
C LEU A 133 -0.07 -9.45 -10.37
N VAL A 134 -1.04 -9.52 -9.44
CA VAL A 134 -2.41 -9.08 -9.68
C VAL A 134 -2.48 -7.54 -9.73
N ALA A 135 -1.66 -6.86 -8.92
CA ALA A 135 -1.60 -5.40 -8.85
C ALA A 135 -1.20 -4.82 -10.23
N ASP A 136 -0.01 -5.20 -10.71
CA ASP A 136 0.37 -5.08 -12.12
C ASP A 136 1.52 -6.07 -12.43
N THR A 137 1.82 -6.24 -13.72
CA THR A 137 2.91 -7.08 -14.20
C THR A 137 4.20 -6.29 -14.37
N GLN A 138 4.26 -5.26 -15.20
CA GLN A 138 5.35 -4.27 -15.36
C GLN A 138 6.83 -4.73 -15.17
N GLY A 139 7.16 -6.02 -15.32
CA GLY A 139 8.48 -6.58 -14.98
C GLY A 139 8.56 -7.32 -13.65
N ARG A 140 7.59 -7.17 -12.74
CA ARG A 140 7.43 -7.95 -11.50
C ARG A 140 7.45 -9.46 -11.77
N GLN A 141 6.83 -9.91 -12.87
CA GLN A 141 6.83 -11.34 -13.26
C GLN A 141 8.22 -11.90 -13.61
N ASP A 142 9.21 -11.03 -13.83
CA ASP A 142 10.56 -11.45 -14.15
C ASP A 142 11.38 -11.80 -12.88
N PHE A 143 10.86 -11.57 -11.67
CA PHE A 143 11.50 -11.92 -10.39
C PHE A 143 11.51 -13.43 -10.10
N THR A 144 11.92 -14.24 -11.07
CA THR A 144 11.83 -15.70 -11.06
C THR A 144 12.39 -16.39 -9.81
N ASN A 145 13.38 -15.80 -9.12
CA ASN A 145 13.94 -16.35 -7.89
C ASN A 145 12.96 -16.22 -6.71
N GLY A 146 12.30 -15.08 -6.56
CA GLY A 146 11.35 -14.81 -5.48
C GLY A 146 9.91 -15.21 -5.79
N LEU A 147 9.59 -15.55 -7.05
CA LEU A 147 8.28 -16.12 -7.44
C LEU A 147 8.26 -17.66 -7.41
N ALA A 148 9.32 -18.30 -6.93
CA ALA A 148 9.50 -19.74 -7.05
C ALA A 148 8.54 -20.50 -6.10
N ASN A 149 7.51 -21.13 -6.68
CA ASN A 149 6.52 -21.98 -6.01
C ASN A 149 5.42 -21.22 -5.24
N HIS A 150 4.97 -20.05 -5.72
CA HIS A 150 3.95 -19.26 -5.03
C HIS A 150 4.41 -18.86 -3.62
N SER A 151 5.61 -18.28 -3.57
CA SER A 151 6.33 -17.92 -2.36
C SER A 151 5.80 -16.62 -1.77
N THR A 152 6.09 -16.41 -0.50
CA THR A 152 5.85 -15.13 0.15
C THR A 152 7.10 -14.26 0.00
N ILE A 153 6.95 -13.06 -0.56
CA ILE A 153 8.05 -12.11 -0.73
C ILE A 153 7.89 -10.91 0.20
N ALA A 154 9.01 -10.29 0.60
CA ALA A 154 8.98 -8.96 1.21
C ALA A 154 9.09 -7.90 0.12
N VAL A 155 8.18 -6.94 0.09
CA VAL A 155 8.11 -5.91 -0.95
C VAL A 155 7.76 -4.55 -0.36
N ALA A 156 8.45 -3.52 -0.83
CA ALA A 156 8.05 -2.13 -0.73
C ALA A 156 7.72 -1.64 -2.15
N ASP A 157 6.43 -1.41 -2.42
CA ASP A 157 5.91 -1.07 -3.76
C ASP A 157 5.23 0.29 -3.70
N ASN A 158 5.98 1.35 -4.00
CA ASN A 158 5.51 2.72 -3.87
C ASN A 158 4.70 3.19 -5.10
N ASP A 159 4.90 2.55 -6.25
CA ASP A 159 4.07 2.71 -7.46
C ASP A 159 2.63 2.26 -7.18
N GLU A 160 2.46 1.01 -6.72
CA GLU A 160 1.12 0.51 -6.40
C GLU A 160 0.53 1.20 -5.15
N TYR A 161 1.36 1.70 -4.22
CA TYR A 161 0.85 2.49 -3.09
C TYR A 161 0.13 3.77 -3.55
N ASP A 162 0.65 4.43 -4.59
CA ASP A 162 0.12 5.71 -5.09
C ASP A 162 -1.23 5.57 -5.83
N ASP A 163 -1.58 4.36 -6.25
CA ASP A 163 -2.72 4.09 -7.15
C ASP A 163 -4.11 4.22 -6.51
N PHE A 164 -4.20 4.50 -5.21
CA PHE A 164 -5.47 4.68 -4.53
C PHE A 164 -5.66 6.04 -3.86
N GLY A 165 -6.73 6.72 -4.26
CA GLY A 165 -7.16 7.97 -3.62
C GLY A 165 -6.19 9.12 -3.88
N ALA A 166 -5.59 9.64 -2.81
CA ALA A 166 -4.54 10.66 -2.90
C ALA A 166 -3.12 10.06 -2.92
N GLY A 167 -2.99 8.72 -2.98
CA GLY A 167 -1.70 8.04 -2.93
C GLY A 167 -0.91 8.46 -1.70
N ASP A 168 0.36 8.81 -1.87
CA ASP A 168 1.23 9.34 -0.81
C ASP A 168 0.96 10.82 -0.42
N ASP A 169 -0.07 11.47 -0.99
CA ASP A 169 -0.39 12.89 -0.78
C ASP A 169 0.77 13.84 -1.14
N GLY A 170 1.59 13.44 -2.12
CA GLY A 170 2.76 14.18 -2.60
C GLY A 170 3.92 14.21 -1.59
N LEU A 171 4.01 13.22 -0.70
CA LEU A 171 5.14 13.02 0.21
C LEU A 171 6.01 11.88 -0.28
N TYR A 172 7.27 11.78 0.18
CA TYR A 172 8.10 10.64 -0.17
C TYR A 172 7.75 9.40 0.64
N TYR A 173 7.91 8.27 -0.03
CA TYR A 173 7.79 6.93 0.49
C TYR A 173 9.10 6.53 1.17
N ASN A 174 9.13 6.67 2.50
CA ASN A 174 10.26 6.27 3.33
C ASN A 174 9.84 5.16 4.30
N THR A 175 10.38 3.97 4.12
CA THR A 175 10.07 2.81 4.94
C THR A 175 11.30 1.99 5.27
N GLY A 176 11.22 1.21 6.33
CA GLY A 176 12.26 0.25 6.64
C GLY A 176 11.71 -0.99 7.31
N MET A 177 12.51 -2.04 7.36
CA MET A 177 12.26 -3.19 8.20
C MET A 177 13.56 -3.67 8.83
N SER A 178 13.46 -4.43 9.93
CA SER A 178 14.62 -4.99 10.60
C SER A 178 14.37 -6.41 11.05
N SER A 179 15.40 -7.24 10.93
CA SER A 179 15.37 -8.63 11.33
C SER A 179 15.24 -8.79 12.85
N GLY A 180 14.83 -10.00 13.23
CA GLY A 180 15.10 -10.52 14.58
C GLY A 180 16.61 -10.60 14.89
N SER A 181 16.92 -11.00 16.12
CA SER A 181 18.30 -11.19 16.57
C SER A 181 18.92 -12.43 15.90
N ILE A 182 20.04 -12.25 15.21
CA ILE A 182 20.79 -13.30 14.52
C ILE A 182 22.05 -13.63 15.33
N ALA A 183 22.23 -14.89 15.73
CA ALA A 183 23.41 -15.30 16.49
C ALA A 183 24.66 -15.33 15.61
N VAL A 184 25.69 -14.55 15.97
CA VAL A 184 26.96 -14.41 15.23
C VAL A 184 28.20 -14.72 16.08
N ALA A 185 28.02 -15.25 17.29
CA ALA A 185 29.11 -15.60 18.18
C ALA A 185 30.18 -16.48 17.49
N GLY A 186 31.43 -16.03 17.52
CA GLY A 186 32.58 -16.72 16.94
C GLY A 186 32.72 -16.62 15.42
N LYS A 187 31.84 -15.86 14.73
CA LYS A 187 31.96 -15.54 13.30
C LYS A 187 32.88 -14.34 13.09
N SER A 188 33.40 -14.15 11.87
CA SER A 188 34.30 -13.01 11.55
C SER A 188 34.05 -12.34 10.21
N ASN A 189 33.87 -13.10 9.12
CA ASN A 189 33.61 -12.57 7.77
C ASN A 189 32.47 -13.37 7.14
N VAL A 190 31.24 -12.95 7.41
CA VAL A 190 30.06 -13.62 6.85
C VAL A 190 29.67 -12.96 5.54
N ASN A 191 29.15 -13.73 4.61
CA ASN A 191 28.50 -13.22 3.41
C ASN A 191 27.01 -13.18 3.66
N PHE A 192 26.42 -12.01 3.47
CA PHE A 192 24.98 -11.82 3.39
C PHE A 192 24.55 -11.94 1.93
N THR A 193 23.65 -12.88 1.63
CA THR A 193 23.13 -13.11 0.28
C THR A 193 21.61 -13.07 0.33
N PHE A 194 20.99 -12.50 -0.71
CA PHE A 194 19.53 -12.49 -0.89
C PHE A 194 19.21 -12.36 -2.38
N ASP A 195 18.00 -12.75 -2.76
CA ASP A 195 17.44 -12.48 -4.07
C ASP A 195 16.71 -11.14 -4.04
N SER A 196 16.85 -10.35 -5.11
CA SER A 196 16.36 -8.98 -5.19
C SER A 196 15.64 -8.74 -6.52
N SER A 197 14.58 -7.95 -6.46
CA SER A 197 13.93 -7.31 -7.60
C SER A 197 13.90 -5.80 -7.36
N TRP A 198 14.53 -5.05 -8.26
CA TRP A 198 14.66 -3.60 -8.16
C TRP A 198 14.35 -2.96 -9.51
N ARG A 199 13.56 -1.90 -9.50
CA ARG A 199 13.39 -1.03 -10.66
C ARG A 199 13.58 0.41 -10.22
N TYR A 200 14.49 1.11 -10.90
CA TYR A 200 14.97 2.42 -10.50
C TYR A 200 14.14 3.52 -11.16
N GLU A 201 13.87 4.60 -10.42
CA GLU A 201 13.39 5.88 -10.93
C GLU A 201 13.79 7.03 -9.99
N ALA A 202 14.02 8.22 -10.54
CA ALA A 202 14.44 9.42 -9.80
C ALA A 202 14.27 10.69 -10.63
N PHE A 203 14.08 11.82 -9.94
CA PHE A 203 14.01 13.19 -10.48
C PHE A 203 12.92 13.42 -11.54
N ASP A 204 11.89 12.61 -11.52
CA ASP A 204 10.81 12.59 -12.50
C ASP A 204 9.53 13.19 -11.94
N GLU A 205 9.28 13.05 -10.63
CA GLU A 205 8.08 13.56 -9.99
C GLU A 205 8.16 15.07 -9.68
N GLU A 206 7.10 15.79 -10.08
CA GLU A 206 6.98 17.24 -9.85
C GLU A 206 6.63 17.55 -8.39
N GLY A 207 7.65 17.50 -7.54
CA GLY A 207 7.66 18.20 -6.27
C GLY A 207 7.09 17.43 -5.10
N HIS A 208 7.82 17.50 -4.01
CA HIS A 208 7.34 17.12 -2.69
C HIS A 208 6.45 18.23 -2.11
N LYS A 209 5.29 17.89 -1.56
CA LYS A 209 4.29 18.82 -1.00
C LYS A 209 4.86 19.84 -0.01
N LEU A 210 5.90 19.45 0.74
CA LEU A 210 6.58 20.34 1.69
C LEU A 210 7.80 21.09 1.10
N LEU A 211 8.34 20.65 -0.04
CA LEU A 211 9.53 21.25 -0.66
C LEU A 211 9.20 22.09 -1.91
N GLY A 212 7.94 22.06 -2.36
CA GLY A 212 7.50 22.69 -3.61
C GLY A 212 7.91 21.85 -4.82
N ASN A 213 7.93 22.47 -6.00
CA ASN A 213 8.10 21.79 -7.29
C ASN A 213 9.55 21.36 -7.61
N ALA A 214 10.35 21.06 -6.59
CA ALA A 214 11.70 20.57 -6.78
C ALA A 214 11.63 19.07 -7.09
N GLN A 215 12.11 18.66 -8.27
CA GLN A 215 12.19 17.25 -8.67
C GLN A 215 13.35 16.59 -7.92
N VAL A 216 13.11 16.21 -6.67
CA VAL A 216 14.17 15.74 -5.77
C VAL A 216 14.03 14.34 -5.20
N ASN A 217 13.05 13.58 -5.69
CA ASN A 217 12.98 12.15 -5.40
C ASN A 217 14.22 11.46 -5.97
N ASN A 218 14.75 10.52 -5.20
CA ASN A 218 15.86 9.66 -5.60
C ASN A 218 15.71 8.36 -4.82
N GLN A 219 14.84 7.49 -5.34
CA GLN A 219 14.59 6.17 -4.80
C GLN A 219 15.92 5.46 -4.48
N ALA A 220 16.07 5.06 -3.22
CA ALA A 220 17.30 4.47 -2.71
C ALA A 220 17.02 3.28 -1.80
N ALA A 221 17.91 2.30 -1.84
CA ALA A 221 17.91 1.17 -0.93
C ALA A 221 19.20 1.13 -0.14
N ILE A 222 19.08 0.92 1.17
CA ILE A 222 20.21 0.83 2.09
C ILE A 222 20.05 -0.38 2.97
N ILE A 223 21.13 -1.15 3.15
CA ILE A 223 21.16 -2.27 4.09
C ILE A 223 22.16 -1.93 5.18
N TYR A 224 21.72 -2.07 6.43
CA TYR A 224 22.56 -1.88 7.60
C TYR A 224 22.69 -3.18 8.39
N ALA A 225 23.81 -3.30 9.12
CA ALA A 225 24.01 -4.30 10.16
C ALA A 225 24.25 -3.60 11.51
N SER A 226 23.59 -4.03 12.58
CA SER A 226 23.90 -3.61 13.95
C SER A 226 24.32 -4.80 14.79
N PHE A 227 25.30 -4.60 15.68
CA PHE A 227 25.87 -5.66 16.51
C PHE A 227 25.64 -5.37 17.98
N ASP A 228 25.00 -6.28 18.70
CA ASP A 228 24.71 -6.17 20.14
C ASP A 228 24.10 -4.81 20.56
N GLY A 229 23.28 -4.21 19.68
CA GLY A 229 22.62 -2.92 19.91
C GLY A 229 23.50 -1.68 19.69
N ALA A 230 24.71 -1.85 19.11
CA ALA A 230 25.54 -0.72 18.68
C ALA A 230 24.92 0.04 17.49
N ALA A 231 25.49 1.21 17.18
CA ALA A 231 25.09 1.99 16.02
C ALA A 231 25.14 1.14 14.73
N PRO A 232 24.14 1.26 13.84
CA PRO A 232 24.14 0.54 12.57
C PRO A 232 25.35 0.91 11.71
N VAL A 233 25.87 -0.09 11.00
CA VAL A 233 26.95 0.04 10.02
C VAL A 233 26.36 -0.30 8.65
N GLN A 234 26.59 0.56 7.66
CA GLN A 234 26.13 0.32 6.30
C GLN A 234 26.85 -0.88 5.68
N VAL A 235 26.06 -1.83 5.19
CA VAL A 235 26.53 -3.00 4.42
C VAL A 235 26.63 -2.63 2.95
N THR A 236 25.60 -1.99 2.42
CA THR A 236 25.53 -1.55 1.03
C THR A 236 24.47 -0.47 0.88
N GLN A 237 24.57 0.28 -0.22
CA GLN A 237 23.63 1.32 -0.62
C GLN A 237 23.64 1.43 -2.14
N TRP A 238 22.47 1.64 -2.72
CA TRP A 238 22.34 2.10 -4.09
C TRP A 238 21.15 3.05 -4.24
N ASN A 239 21.15 3.80 -5.34
CA ASN A 239 20.10 4.77 -5.67
C ASN A 239 19.84 4.81 -7.18
N SER A 240 18.88 5.66 -7.56
CA SER A 240 18.36 5.78 -8.92
C SER A 240 18.97 6.94 -9.72
N ASP A 241 19.87 7.75 -9.14
CA ASP A 241 20.58 8.81 -9.88
C ASP A 241 21.70 8.24 -10.75
N THR A 242 21.47 8.24 -12.06
CA THR A 242 22.46 7.80 -13.07
C THR A 242 23.82 8.52 -13.02
N ASN A 243 23.95 9.64 -12.31
CA ASN A 243 25.20 10.38 -12.12
C ASN A 243 25.90 10.05 -10.78
N ASP A 244 25.24 9.34 -9.87
CA ASP A 244 25.79 8.99 -8.57
C ASP A 244 26.68 7.73 -8.66
N PRO A 245 27.82 7.67 -7.93
CA PRO A 245 28.68 6.50 -7.93
C PRO A 245 28.03 5.20 -7.44
N ASN A 246 26.96 5.29 -6.65
CA ASN A 246 26.17 4.16 -6.15
C ASN A 246 24.89 3.93 -6.98
N TRP A 247 24.79 4.50 -8.19
CA TRP A 247 23.69 4.22 -9.09
C TRP A 247 23.53 2.71 -9.36
N LYS A 248 22.28 2.25 -9.39
CA LYS A 248 21.93 0.89 -9.79
C LYS A 248 20.83 0.90 -10.86
N ASP A 249 21.17 0.32 -12.01
CA ASP A 249 20.21 0.05 -13.09
C ASP A 249 19.14 -0.98 -12.65
N HIS A 250 18.03 -1.02 -13.37
CA HIS A 250 16.93 -1.96 -13.11
C HIS A 250 17.44 -3.41 -13.16
N ALA A 251 17.00 -4.19 -12.20
CA ALA A 251 17.34 -5.59 -12.05
C ALA A 251 16.13 -6.33 -11.49
N HIS A 252 15.21 -6.74 -12.36
CA HIS A 252 13.98 -7.43 -11.95
C HIS A 252 14.27 -8.78 -11.26
N ASN A 253 15.44 -9.38 -11.48
CA ASN A 253 15.86 -10.61 -10.83
C ASN A 253 17.38 -10.71 -10.73
N GLU A 254 17.89 -10.74 -9.51
CA GLU A 254 19.30 -10.95 -9.24
C GLU A 254 19.51 -11.60 -7.86
N THR A 255 20.67 -12.22 -7.68
CA THR A 255 21.15 -12.66 -6.37
C THR A 255 22.33 -11.77 -5.96
N LEU A 256 22.17 -11.00 -4.90
CA LEU A 256 23.20 -10.10 -4.39
C LEU A 256 23.97 -10.77 -3.25
N THR A 257 25.26 -10.43 -3.09
CA THR A 257 26.08 -10.94 -1.99
C THR A 257 27.04 -9.87 -1.49
N PHE A 258 26.99 -9.58 -0.18
CA PHE A 258 27.81 -8.57 0.47
C PHE A 258 28.59 -9.15 1.64
N PRO A 259 29.88 -8.83 1.79
CA PRO A 259 30.63 -9.19 2.99
C PRO A 259 30.19 -8.34 4.17
N VAL A 260 29.97 -8.98 5.32
CA VAL A 260 29.63 -8.33 6.59
C VAL A 260 30.69 -8.72 7.63
N PRO A 261 31.65 -7.83 7.93
CA PRO A 261 32.63 -8.07 8.98
C PRO A 261 31.96 -8.09 10.34
N ILE A 262 32.14 -9.18 11.09
CA ILE A 262 31.61 -9.34 12.44
C ILE A 262 32.64 -8.78 13.43
N PRO A 263 32.29 -7.76 14.24
CA PRO A 263 33.19 -7.24 15.25
C PRO A 263 33.61 -8.32 16.26
N GLY A 264 34.88 -8.29 16.68
CA GLY A 264 35.42 -9.27 17.62
C GLY A 264 34.63 -9.31 18.93
N GLY A 265 34.08 -10.47 19.27
CA GLY A 265 33.29 -10.68 20.48
C GLY A 265 31.78 -10.40 20.34
N ALA A 266 31.32 -9.95 19.16
CA ALA A 266 29.90 -9.75 18.91
C ALA A 266 29.11 -11.06 19.10
N GLN A 267 27.96 -10.98 19.76
CA GLN A 267 27.09 -12.13 20.01
C GLN A 267 25.92 -12.18 19.04
N ASN A 268 25.32 -11.02 18.77
CA ASN A 268 24.12 -10.88 17.97
C ASN A 268 24.28 -9.82 16.89
N MET A 269 23.62 -10.04 15.77
CA MET A 269 23.47 -9.10 14.67
C MET A 269 21.98 -8.86 14.39
N LYS A 270 21.64 -7.68 13.88
CA LYS A 270 20.39 -7.43 13.15
C LYS A 270 20.71 -6.82 11.79
N LEU A 271 19.93 -7.21 10.78
CA LEU A 271 19.94 -6.57 9.47
C LEU A 271 18.75 -5.60 9.40
N SER A 272 18.95 -4.46 8.76
CA SER A 272 17.90 -3.48 8.51
C SER A 272 17.90 -3.10 7.03
N PHE A 273 16.72 -3.00 6.44
CA PHE A 273 16.49 -2.73 5.03
C PHE A 273 15.71 -1.44 4.94
N ALA A 274 16.30 -0.41 4.37
CA ALA A 274 15.72 0.91 4.18
C ALA A 274 15.38 1.09 2.70
N TYR A 275 14.17 1.56 2.42
CA TYR A 275 13.73 2.00 1.11
C TYR A 275 13.21 3.42 1.25
N ILE A 276 13.93 4.38 0.68
CA ILE A 276 13.77 5.80 1.01
C ILE A 276 13.76 6.69 -0.24
N ASN A 277 13.20 7.89 -0.07
CA ASN A 277 13.13 8.97 -1.06
C ASN A 277 12.50 8.57 -2.40
N ALA A 278 11.66 7.54 -2.38
CA ALA A 278 10.86 7.12 -3.50
C ALA A 278 9.53 7.90 -3.52
N GLN A 279 8.87 8.00 -4.66
CA GLN A 279 7.51 8.54 -4.76
C GLN A 279 6.59 7.60 -5.54
N ASN A 280 6.36 7.78 -6.84
CA ASN A 280 5.65 6.84 -7.70
C ASN A 280 6.68 6.19 -8.65
N ASP A 281 7.63 5.46 -8.04
CA ASP A 281 8.96 5.14 -8.57
C ASP A 281 9.22 3.62 -8.65
N TRP A 282 8.17 2.80 -8.84
CA TRP A 282 8.21 1.32 -8.87
C TRP A 282 8.32 0.63 -7.51
N TRP A 283 9.36 -0.20 -7.29
CA TRP A 283 9.45 -1.11 -6.14
C TRP A 283 10.87 -1.54 -5.78
N TRP A 284 10.99 -2.07 -4.56
CA TRP A 284 12.04 -2.99 -4.15
C TRP A 284 11.45 -4.23 -3.46
N ALA A 285 11.74 -5.42 -4.00
CA ALA A 285 11.37 -6.70 -3.39
C ALA A 285 12.60 -7.54 -3.09
N ILE A 286 12.54 -8.31 -2.00
CA ILE A 286 13.61 -9.23 -1.58
C ILE A 286 13.06 -10.57 -1.12
N ASP A 287 13.87 -11.61 -1.26
CA ASP A 287 13.57 -12.97 -0.80
C ASP A 287 14.87 -13.79 -0.59
N ASN A 288 14.76 -15.00 -0.04
CA ASN A 288 15.83 -16.00 0.10
C ASN A 288 17.10 -15.47 0.81
N LEU A 289 16.91 -14.73 1.90
CA LEU A 289 17.98 -14.15 2.69
C LEU A 289 18.78 -15.26 3.38
N LYS A 290 20.12 -15.14 3.39
CA LYS A 290 21.00 -16.07 4.08
C LYS A 290 22.31 -15.46 4.52
N LEU A 291 22.85 -15.99 5.61
CA LEU A 291 24.19 -15.66 6.11
C LEU A 291 25.07 -16.90 6.16
N GLN A 292 26.27 -16.78 5.61
CA GLN A 292 27.21 -17.89 5.49
C GLN A 292 28.63 -17.45 5.81
N GLU A 293 29.40 -18.28 6.52
CA GLU A 293 30.84 -18.05 6.74
C GLU A 293 31.66 -19.01 5.85
N GLY A 294 32.46 -18.46 4.93
CA GLY A 294 33.23 -19.27 3.99
C GLY A 294 32.37 -20.19 3.12
N ALA A 295 32.79 -21.45 2.96
CA ALA A 295 32.06 -22.47 2.19
C ALA A 295 31.12 -23.33 3.05
N ALA A 296 30.78 -22.89 4.27
CA ALA A 296 29.86 -23.61 5.14
C ALA A 296 28.42 -23.56 4.60
N VAL A 297 27.54 -24.40 5.16
CA VAL A 297 26.08 -24.21 4.99
C VAL A 297 25.68 -22.88 5.65
N PRO A 298 24.69 -22.13 5.13
CA PRO A 298 24.16 -20.96 5.83
C PRO A 298 23.81 -21.29 7.28
N PHE A 299 24.25 -20.45 8.20
CA PHE A 299 23.94 -20.61 9.63
C PHE A 299 22.65 -19.87 10.03
N TRP A 300 22.14 -19.03 9.13
CA TRP A 300 20.87 -18.34 9.25
C TRP A 300 20.29 -18.13 7.85
N SER A 301 18.97 -18.24 7.74
CA SER A 301 18.20 -17.94 6.54
C SER A 301 16.82 -17.41 6.91
N GLU A 302 16.22 -16.66 6.00
CA GLU A 302 14.84 -16.20 6.03
C GLU A 302 14.31 -16.22 4.59
N ASP A 303 13.15 -16.86 4.40
CA ASP A 303 12.42 -16.98 3.14
C ASP A 303 10.96 -16.49 3.27
N PHE A 304 10.61 -15.86 4.41
CA PHE A 304 9.31 -15.27 4.72
C PHE A 304 8.10 -16.22 4.72
N GLU A 305 8.24 -17.48 4.32
CA GLU A 305 7.15 -18.47 4.25
C GLU A 305 6.49 -18.81 5.60
N THR A 306 7.06 -18.31 6.70
CA THR A 306 6.50 -18.50 8.05
C THR A 306 5.42 -17.48 8.40
N VAL A 307 5.26 -16.39 7.65
CA VAL A 307 4.20 -15.41 7.92
C VAL A 307 2.83 -15.98 7.53
N THR A 308 1.78 -15.47 8.17
CA THR A 308 0.41 -15.83 7.83
C THR A 308 -0.22 -14.71 7.01
N LEU A 309 -0.57 -15.00 5.76
CA LEU A 309 -1.20 -14.05 4.87
C LEU A 309 -2.70 -13.91 5.16
N GLY A 310 -3.18 -12.68 5.09
CA GLY A 310 -4.58 -12.31 5.22
C GLY A 310 -5.23 -12.03 3.86
N PRO A 311 -6.53 -11.70 3.83
CA PRO A 311 -7.18 -11.25 2.62
C PRO A 311 -6.70 -9.84 2.22
N SER A 312 -6.77 -9.51 0.93
CA SER A 312 -6.51 -8.17 0.41
C SER A 312 -7.53 -7.15 0.96
N VAL A 313 -7.14 -5.89 0.97
CA VAL A 313 -7.93 -4.76 1.45
C VAL A 313 -8.38 -3.89 0.28
N ASN A 314 -7.48 -3.33 -0.52
CA ASN A 314 -7.82 -2.46 -1.64
C ASN A 314 -7.70 -3.10 -3.02
N GLU A 315 -6.76 -4.01 -3.25
CA GLU A 315 -6.68 -4.78 -4.50
C GLU A 315 -7.72 -5.89 -4.47
N ARG A 316 -8.80 -5.76 -5.24
CA ARG A 316 -10.01 -6.58 -5.07
C ARG A 316 -10.55 -7.07 -6.39
N LEU A 317 -11.40 -8.08 -6.30
CA LEU A 317 -12.19 -8.55 -7.44
C LEU A 317 -13.58 -7.91 -7.44
N SER A 318 -14.00 -7.37 -8.58
CA SER A 318 -15.39 -6.98 -8.80
C SER A 318 -16.28 -8.21 -8.92
N ASP A 319 -17.19 -8.37 -7.96
CA ASP A 319 -18.27 -9.36 -8.04
C ASP A 319 -19.34 -8.94 -9.05
N THR A 320 -19.34 -7.68 -9.49
CA THR A 320 -20.41 -7.11 -10.28
C THR A 320 -20.17 -7.39 -11.76
N VAL A 321 -21.09 -8.10 -12.39
CA VAL A 321 -21.04 -8.40 -13.83
C VAL A 321 -22.30 -7.93 -14.51
N PHE A 322 -22.14 -7.28 -15.66
CA PHE A 322 -23.24 -7.03 -16.57
C PHE A 322 -23.49 -8.26 -17.44
N ALA A 323 -24.60 -8.94 -17.21
CA ALA A 323 -24.98 -10.16 -17.92
C ALA A 323 -26.43 -9.99 -18.41
N PRO A 324 -26.64 -9.74 -19.72
CA PRO A 324 -27.97 -9.45 -20.28
C PRO A 324 -28.94 -10.64 -20.20
N LYS A 325 -28.46 -11.82 -19.79
CA LYS A 325 -29.23 -13.05 -19.54
C LYS A 325 -28.61 -13.80 -18.35
N ALA A 326 -29.41 -14.64 -17.69
CA ALA A 326 -28.90 -15.56 -16.68
C ALA A 326 -27.90 -16.54 -17.30
N THR A 327 -26.71 -16.62 -16.71
CA THR A 327 -25.68 -17.61 -17.03
C THR A 327 -25.48 -18.53 -15.83
N PRO A 328 -24.90 -19.74 -16.00
CA PRO A 328 -24.57 -20.62 -14.89
C PRO A 328 -23.63 -19.97 -13.85
N ASP A 329 -22.82 -19.01 -14.26
CA ASP A 329 -21.76 -18.40 -13.43
C ASP A 329 -22.18 -17.11 -12.74
N THR A 330 -23.47 -16.74 -12.79
CA THR A 330 -23.97 -15.49 -12.20
C THR A 330 -25.29 -15.64 -11.46
N VAL A 331 -25.42 -14.94 -10.33
CA VAL A 331 -26.65 -14.91 -9.52
C VAL A 331 -27.27 -13.52 -9.49
N PRO A 332 -28.61 -13.40 -9.41
CA PRO A 332 -29.26 -12.09 -9.24
C PRO A 332 -28.82 -11.42 -7.94
N LYS A 333 -28.57 -10.11 -7.96
CA LYS A 333 -28.41 -9.33 -6.74
C LYS A 333 -29.80 -9.17 -6.10
N PRO A 334 -30.01 -9.54 -4.82
CA PRO A 334 -31.30 -9.37 -4.18
C PRO A 334 -31.64 -7.87 -4.01
N ASN A 335 -32.91 -7.57 -3.77
CA ASN A 335 -33.39 -6.23 -3.39
C ASN A 335 -32.88 -5.06 -4.27
N SER A 336 -32.89 -5.22 -5.59
CA SER A 336 -32.24 -4.28 -6.51
C SER A 336 -33.18 -3.27 -7.16
N PHE A 337 -34.39 -3.66 -7.54
CA PHE A 337 -35.33 -2.75 -8.20
C PHE A 337 -36.78 -3.12 -7.97
N THR A 338 -37.70 -2.18 -8.15
CA THR A 338 -39.13 -2.47 -8.26
C THR A 338 -39.77 -1.56 -9.30
N HIS A 339 -40.79 -2.06 -9.98
CA HIS A 339 -41.68 -1.24 -10.80
C HIS A 339 -43.03 -0.99 -10.10
N THR A 340 -43.19 -1.49 -8.87
CA THR A 340 -44.40 -1.34 -8.08
C THR A 340 -44.29 -0.08 -7.21
N PRO A 341 -45.10 0.97 -7.44
CA PRO A 341 -45.08 2.16 -6.61
C PRO A 341 -45.71 1.90 -5.23
N PRO A 342 -45.59 2.83 -4.26
CA PRO A 342 -46.28 2.70 -2.99
C PRO A 342 -47.80 2.64 -3.19
N ALA A 343 -48.50 1.99 -2.26
CA ALA A 343 -49.95 1.85 -2.37
C ALA A 343 -50.65 3.23 -2.41
N ASN A 344 -51.57 3.41 -3.36
CA ASN A 344 -52.36 4.63 -3.58
C ASN A 344 -51.60 5.83 -4.19
N TRP A 345 -50.44 5.60 -4.80
CA TRP A 345 -49.80 6.52 -5.74
C TRP A 345 -50.40 6.40 -7.14
#